data_AF-A0A7Y5I2B8-F1
#
_entry.id   AF-A0A7Y5I2B8-F1
#
_cell.length_a   1.000
_cell.length_b   1.000
_cell.length_c   1.000
_cell.angle_alpha   90.00
_cell.angle_beta   90.00
_cell.angle_gamma   90.00
#
_symmetry.space_group_name_H-M   'P 1'
#
loop_
_entity.id
_entity.type
_entity.pdbx_description
1 polymer ?
#
loop_
_entity_poly.entity_id
_entity_poly.type
_entity_poly.pdbx_seq_one_letter_code
_entity_poly.pdbx_strand_id
1 'polypeptide(L)'
;MDFVGMALSESDGSILLHVQPAQGRGDIDAAALHDWLVREGYGDCLLHHEALERAAQDAKSAPAPFSLPVAKRCNALVRIHVATDAMSASLDITPAQGGVSATVQDVHQGLILAGVVAEVDAQAIAQAVAAGACEAVVVARGVPAQDGHDAEFEELIPAAPDRTPRVDENGFIDYREHGEIVMVHTGALLMRRRPATLGVAGVTVRGEPLLAQPGLDEPFAAQLTG
;
A
#
# COMPACT_ATOMS: atom_id res chain seq x y z
N MET A 1 -47.12 -7.05 2.65
CA MET A 1 -47.93 -5.88 3.03
C MET A 1 -47.75 -4.87 1.92
N ASP A 2 -48.83 -4.53 1.23
CA ASP A 2 -48.81 -3.48 0.22
C ASP A 2 -49.04 -2.14 0.93
N PHE A 3 -48.09 -1.23 0.83
CA PHE A 3 -48.24 0.10 1.40
C PHE A 3 -49.16 0.93 0.49
N VAL A 4 -50.39 1.15 0.96
CA VAL A 4 -51.42 1.82 0.16
C VAL A 4 -50.97 3.22 -0.25
N GLY A 5 -51.00 3.48 -1.56
CA GLY A 5 -50.58 4.75 -2.15
C GLY A 5 -49.07 4.96 -2.12
N MET A 6 -48.25 3.91 -1.97
CA MET A 6 -46.79 4.01 -2.13
C MET A 6 -46.32 3.17 -3.31
N ALA A 7 -45.37 3.69 -4.06
CA ALA A 7 -44.71 2.98 -5.14
C ALA A 7 -43.21 3.29 -5.12
N LEU A 8 -42.39 2.28 -5.43
CA LEU A 8 -40.95 2.47 -5.65
C LEU A 8 -40.69 2.53 -7.15
N SER A 9 -39.81 3.43 -7.56
CA SER A 9 -39.31 3.47 -8.94
C SER A 9 -37.80 3.70 -8.92
N GLU A 10 -37.09 3.09 -9.85
CA GLU A 10 -35.67 3.35 -10.07
C GLU A 10 -35.50 4.33 -11.24
N SER A 11 -34.70 5.38 -11.03
CA SER A 11 -34.31 6.35 -12.06
C SER A 11 -32.85 6.76 -11.86
N ASP A 12 -32.02 6.58 -12.89
CA ASP A 12 -30.58 6.87 -12.88
C ASP A 12 -29.83 6.24 -11.69
N GLY A 13 -30.20 5.01 -11.34
CA GLY A 13 -29.63 4.28 -10.20
C GLY A 13 -30.06 4.82 -8.83
N SER A 14 -30.95 5.82 -8.78
CA SER A 14 -31.56 6.32 -7.54
C SER A 14 -32.95 5.70 -7.38
N ILE A 15 -33.23 5.20 -6.17
CA ILE A 15 -34.49 4.56 -5.83
C ILE A 15 -35.37 5.62 -5.18
N LEU A 16 -36.45 5.97 -5.88
CA LEU A 16 -37.41 6.98 -5.47
C LEU A 16 -38.62 6.30 -4.84
N LEU A 17 -38.98 6.75 -3.65
CA LEU A 17 -40.24 6.44 -3.01
C LEU A 17 -41.27 7.49 -3.41
N HIS A 18 -42.29 7.06 -4.14
CA HIS A 18 -43.45 7.86 -4.49
C HIS A 18 -44.55 7.60 -3.48
N VAL A 19 -45.08 8.66 -2.89
CA VAL A 19 -46.17 8.61 -1.93
C VAL A 19 -47.33 9.43 -2.47
N GLN A 20 -48.46 8.78 -2.71
CA GLN A 20 -49.73 9.40 -3.05
C GLN A 20 -50.63 9.51 -1.82
N PRO A 21 -51.50 10.53 -1.72
CA PRO A 21 -52.49 10.59 -0.65
C PRO A 21 -53.44 9.38 -0.72
N ALA A 22 -53.60 8.67 0.41
CA ALA A 22 -54.51 7.53 0.51
C ALA A 22 -55.17 7.48 1.89
N GLN A 23 -56.44 7.08 1.94
CA GLN A 23 -57.14 6.87 3.21
C GLN A 23 -56.85 5.46 3.76
N GLY A 24 -56.71 5.34 5.08
CA GLY A 24 -56.46 4.06 5.74
C GLY A 24 -55.01 3.56 5.67
N ARG A 25 -54.03 4.46 5.44
CA ARG A 25 -52.61 4.12 5.53
C ARG A 25 -52.26 3.72 6.97
N GLY A 26 -51.73 2.51 7.14
CA GLY A 26 -51.23 2.02 8.43
C GLY A 26 -50.02 2.83 8.92
N ASP A 27 -49.62 2.61 10.17
CA ASP A 27 -48.41 3.23 10.70
C ASP A 27 -47.18 2.64 9.98
N ILE A 28 -46.41 3.50 9.32
CA ILE A 28 -45.21 3.13 8.56
C ILE A 28 -44.05 3.86 9.22
N ASP A 29 -43.07 3.10 9.70
CA ASP A 29 -41.80 3.61 10.21
C ASP A 29 -40.66 3.37 9.20
N ALA A 30 -39.49 3.92 9.49
CA ALA A 30 -38.32 3.78 8.63
C ALA A 30 -37.88 2.31 8.49
N ALA A 31 -38.10 1.48 9.52
CA ALA A 31 -37.80 0.04 9.48
C ALA A 31 -38.71 -0.70 8.48
N ALA A 32 -40.01 -0.42 8.48
CA ALA A 32 -40.95 -1.01 7.54
C ALA A 32 -40.64 -0.60 6.08
N LEU A 33 -40.19 0.64 5.85
CA LEU A 33 -39.73 1.10 4.54
C LEU A 33 -38.43 0.41 4.12
N HIS A 34 -37.50 0.21 5.04
CA HIS A 34 -36.27 -0.56 4.79
C HIS A 34 -36.59 -2.02 4.42
N ASP A 35 -37.41 -2.71 5.21
CA ASP A 35 -37.84 -4.09 4.93
C ASP A 35 -38.57 -4.21 3.58
N TRP A 36 -39.24 -3.14 3.16
CA TRP A 36 -39.83 -3.06 1.83
C TRP A 36 -38.79 -2.96 0.73
N LEU A 37 -37.82 -2.05 0.87
CA LEU A 37 -36.70 -1.94 -0.06
C LEU A 37 -35.96 -3.26 -0.21
N VAL A 38 -35.73 -3.99 0.89
CA VAL A 38 -35.12 -5.33 0.86
C VAL A 38 -35.96 -6.30 0.04
N ARG A 39 -37.28 -6.36 0.27
CA ARG A 39 -38.20 -7.24 -0.47
C ARG A 39 -38.28 -6.93 -1.96
N GLU A 40 -38.15 -5.66 -2.34
CA GLU A 40 -38.16 -5.22 -3.74
C GLU A 40 -36.77 -5.38 -4.42
N GLY A 41 -35.77 -5.92 -3.72
CA GLY A 41 -34.44 -6.17 -4.28
C GLY A 41 -33.47 -4.99 -4.23
N TYR A 42 -33.75 -3.98 -3.40
CA TYR A 42 -32.89 -2.82 -3.13
C TYR A 42 -32.14 -2.94 -1.79
N GLY A 43 -32.14 -4.12 -1.15
CA GLY A 43 -31.51 -4.33 0.16
C GLY A 43 -30.01 -4.06 0.19
N ASP A 44 -29.32 -4.32 -0.92
CA ASP A 44 -27.87 -4.10 -1.06
C ASP A 44 -27.51 -2.67 -1.48
N CYS A 45 -28.49 -1.80 -1.73
CA CYS A 45 -28.24 -0.42 -2.17
C CYS A 45 -27.78 0.47 -0.99
N LEU A 46 -27.10 1.57 -1.31
CA LEU A 46 -26.76 2.58 -0.32
C LEU A 46 -28.04 3.28 0.15
N LEU A 47 -28.40 3.09 1.41
CA LEU A 47 -29.62 3.63 1.99
C LEU A 47 -29.43 5.03 2.55
N HIS A 48 -30.39 5.91 2.24
CA HIS A 48 -30.44 7.25 2.79
C HIS A 48 -31.33 7.25 4.04
N HIS A 49 -30.73 6.99 5.20
CA HIS A 49 -31.46 6.83 6.47
C HIS A 49 -32.32 8.06 6.82
N GLU A 50 -31.77 9.28 6.67
CA GLU A 50 -32.52 10.52 6.89
C GLU A 50 -33.72 10.67 5.94
N ALA A 51 -33.58 10.22 4.70
CA ALA A 51 -34.66 10.27 3.71
C ALA A 51 -35.78 9.26 4.04
N LEU A 52 -35.43 8.09 4.57
CA LEU A 52 -36.40 7.08 5.02
C LEU A 52 -37.20 7.57 6.23
N GLU A 53 -36.53 8.16 7.22
CA GLU A 53 -37.20 8.74 8.39
C GLU A 53 -38.16 9.85 7.99
N ARG A 54 -37.68 10.78 7.15
CA ARG A 54 -38.50 11.87 6.63
C ARG A 54 -39.68 11.36 5.82
N ALA A 55 -39.47 10.37 4.95
CA ALA A 55 -40.55 9.80 4.16
C ALA A 55 -41.58 9.08 5.03
N ALA A 56 -41.17 8.37 6.08
CA ALA A 56 -42.08 7.75 7.04
C ALA A 56 -42.92 8.80 7.78
N GLN A 57 -42.31 9.90 8.21
CA GLN A 57 -43.02 10.99 8.88
C GLN A 57 -44.00 11.72 7.94
N ASP A 58 -43.54 12.11 6.76
CA ASP A 58 -44.33 12.83 5.76
C ASP A 58 -45.45 11.95 5.20
N ALA A 59 -45.26 10.62 5.16
CA ALA A 59 -46.28 9.67 4.72
C ALA A 59 -47.48 9.55 5.67
N LYS A 60 -47.34 9.86 6.97
CA LYS A 60 -48.44 9.78 7.94
C LYS A 60 -49.53 10.83 7.68
N SER A 61 -49.12 12.03 7.25
CA SER A 61 -50.03 13.15 6.99
C SER A 61 -50.26 13.41 5.49
N ALA A 62 -49.30 13.05 4.64
CA ALA A 62 -49.26 13.17 3.17
C ALA A 62 -50.40 13.98 2.53
N PRO A 63 -50.37 15.33 2.64
CA PRO A 63 -51.43 16.18 2.11
C PRO A 63 -51.39 16.30 0.57
N ALA A 64 -50.25 16.00 -0.05
CA ALA A 64 -50.02 16.07 -1.49
C ALA A 64 -49.05 14.95 -1.91
N PRO A 65 -49.06 14.54 -3.19
CA PRO A 65 -48.11 13.54 -3.68
C PRO A 65 -46.68 14.08 -3.65
N PHE A 66 -45.73 13.25 -3.21
CA PHE A 66 -44.31 13.58 -3.19
C PHE A 66 -43.45 12.37 -3.55
N SER A 67 -42.22 12.65 -3.97
CA SER A 67 -41.22 11.65 -4.32
C SER A 67 -39.91 11.97 -3.62
N LEU A 68 -39.28 10.98 -3.00
CA LEU A 68 -38.05 11.18 -2.24
C LEU A 68 -37.03 10.07 -2.53
N PRO A 69 -35.74 10.39 -2.76
CA PRO A 69 -34.71 9.39 -2.98
C PRO A 69 -34.37 8.70 -1.65
N VAL A 70 -34.70 7.42 -1.54
CA VAL A 70 -34.55 6.62 -0.32
C VAL A 70 -33.34 5.68 -0.36
N ALA A 71 -32.88 5.32 -1.55
CA ALA A 71 -31.66 4.53 -1.73
C ALA A 71 -30.96 4.89 -3.05
N LYS A 72 -29.71 4.47 -3.20
CA LYS A 72 -28.93 4.63 -4.43
C LYS A 72 -28.09 3.39 -4.73
N ARG A 73 -28.09 2.95 -5.99
CA ARG A 73 -27.14 1.97 -6.51
C ARG A 73 -25.78 2.65 -6.69
N CYS A 74 -24.76 2.08 -6.04
CA CYS A 74 -23.38 2.49 -6.20
C CYS A 74 -22.58 1.32 -6.79
N ASN A 75 -21.90 1.58 -7.90
CA ASN A 75 -20.93 0.63 -8.43
C ASN A 75 -19.72 0.54 -7.50
N ALA A 76 -19.00 -0.57 -7.58
CA ALA A 76 -17.72 -0.68 -6.91
C ALA A 76 -16.76 0.39 -7.43
N LEU A 77 -15.89 0.87 -6.55
CA LEU A 77 -14.90 1.87 -6.89
C LEU A 77 -13.50 1.29 -6.71
N VAL A 78 -12.75 1.26 -7.80
CA VAL A 78 -11.34 0.86 -7.82
C VAL A 78 -10.48 2.10 -7.75
N ARG A 79 -9.54 2.16 -6.80
CA ARG A 79 -8.51 3.18 -6.73
C ARG A 79 -7.14 2.53 -6.68
N ILE A 80 -6.20 3.12 -7.44
CA ILE A 80 -4.81 2.74 -7.42
C ILE A 80 -4.02 3.87 -6.77
N HIS A 81 -3.24 3.54 -5.76
CA HIS A 81 -2.33 4.47 -5.11
C HIS A 81 -0.88 4.03 -5.36
N VAL A 82 -0.10 4.90 -5.98
CA VAL A 82 1.34 4.71 -6.15
C VAL A 82 2.04 5.45 -5.02
N ALA A 83 2.89 4.75 -4.28
CA ALA A 83 3.66 5.34 -3.19
C ALA A 83 4.54 6.50 -3.68
N THR A 84 4.88 7.43 -2.79
CA THR A 84 5.66 8.63 -3.12
C THR A 84 7.05 8.32 -3.69
N ASP A 85 7.64 7.21 -3.26
CA ASP A 85 8.92 6.69 -3.76
C ASP A 85 8.80 5.93 -5.09
N ALA A 86 7.58 5.77 -5.60
CA ALA A 86 7.25 4.93 -6.76
C ALA A 86 7.75 3.48 -6.64
N MET A 87 7.97 2.95 -5.43
CA MET A 87 8.44 1.58 -5.23
C MET A 87 7.32 0.55 -5.07
N SER A 88 6.08 1.02 -4.87
CA SER A 88 4.92 0.14 -4.80
C SER A 88 3.67 0.80 -5.39
N ALA A 89 2.79 -0.04 -5.93
CA ALA A 89 1.42 0.33 -6.25
C ALA A 89 0.47 -0.52 -5.42
N SER A 90 -0.52 0.13 -4.83
CA SER A 90 -1.53 -0.47 -3.97
C SER A 90 -2.93 -0.26 -4.54
N LEU A 91 -3.82 -1.21 -4.23
CA LEU A 91 -5.18 -1.31 -4.71
C LEU A 91 -6.15 -1.16 -3.54
N ASP A 92 -7.10 -0.24 -3.71
CA ASP A 92 -8.28 -0.10 -2.86
C ASP A 92 -9.53 -0.43 -3.69
N ILE A 93 -10.38 -1.30 -3.15
CA ILE A 93 -11.69 -1.62 -3.73
C ILE A 93 -12.75 -1.26 -2.70
N THR A 94 -13.57 -0.26 -3.02
CA THR A 94 -14.83 -0.02 -2.33
C THR A 94 -15.89 -0.95 -2.93
N PRO A 95 -16.60 -1.76 -2.13
CA PRO A 95 -17.60 -2.69 -2.64
C PRO A 95 -18.77 -1.97 -3.31
N ALA A 96 -19.39 -2.65 -4.28
CA ALA A 96 -20.64 -2.19 -4.88
C ALA A 96 -21.78 -2.28 -3.87
N GLN A 97 -22.68 -1.30 -3.89
CA GLN A 97 -23.92 -1.29 -3.12
C GLN A 97 -25.09 -1.30 -4.10
N GLY A 98 -25.54 -2.50 -4.47
CA GLY A 98 -26.59 -2.71 -5.47
C GLY A 98 -26.17 -2.36 -6.91
N GLY A 99 -24.93 -1.94 -7.14
CA GLY A 99 -24.38 -1.67 -8.48
C GLY A 99 -23.54 -2.81 -9.05
N VAL A 100 -22.71 -2.48 -10.04
CA VAL A 100 -21.77 -3.43 -10.67
C VAL A 100 -20.53 -3.63 -9.78
N SER A 101 -20.16 -4.89 -9.55
CA SER A 101 -18.95 -5.26 -8.80
C SER A 101 -17.67 -4.94 -9.59
N ALA A 102 -16.58 -4.69 -8.87
CA ALA A 102 -15.28 -4.45 -9.50
C ALA A 102 -14.81 -5.70 -10.25
N THR A 103 -14.22 -5.50 -11.43
CA THR A 103 -13.64 -6.59 -12.22
C THR A 103 -12.12 -6.50 -12.26
N VAL A 104 -11.48 -7.61 -12.62
CA VAL A 104 -10.03 -7.64 -12.85
C VAL A 104 -9.63 -6.67 -13.96
N GLN A 105 -10.48 -6.46 -14.97
CA GLN A 105 -10.22 -5.49 -16.03
C GLN A 105 -10.24 -4.04 -15.52
N ASP A 106 -11.15 -3.70 -14.61
CA ASP A 106 -11.19 -2.35 -14.01
C ASP A 106 -9.90 -2.06 -13.23
N VAL A 107 -9.37 -3.05 -12.51
CA VAL A 107 -8.08 -2.95 -11.80
C VAL A 107 -6.92 -2.75 -12.78
N HIS A 108 -6.84 -3.55 -13.85
CA HIS A 108 -5.78 -3.37 -14.86
C HIS A 108 -5.87 -2.01 -15.54
N GLN A 109 -7.07 -1.54 -15.87
CA GLN A 109 -7.26 -0.22 -16.45
C GLN A 109 -6.85 0.88 -15.47
N GLY A 110 -7.17 0.74 -14.19
CA GLY A 110 -6.71 1.63 -13.12
C GLY A 110 -5.18 1.68 -13.02
N LEU A 111 -4.51 0.52 -13.10
CA LEU A 111 -3.04 0.42 -13.07
C LEU A 111 -2.39 1.11 -14.26
N ILE A 112 -2.95 0.93 -15.46
CA ILE A 112 -2.49 1.61 -16.68
C ILE A 112 -2.66 3.12 -16.56
N LEU A 113 -3.82 3.60 -16.11
CA LEU A 113 -4.09 5.03 -15.89
C LEU A 113 -3.18 5.62 -14.81
N ALA A 114 -2.83 4.83 -13.80
CA ALA A 114 -1.88 5.22 -12.78
C ALA A 114 -0.43 5.20 -13.27
N GLY A 115 -0.15 4.69 -14.47
CA GLY A 115 1.19 4.62 -15.08
C GLY A 115 2.08 3.51 -14.49
N VAL A 116 1.50 2.43 -14.00
CA VAL A 116 2.23 1.26 -13.51
C VAL A 116 2.65 0.39 -14.69
N VAL A 117 3.96 0.15 -14.83
CA VAL A 117 4.59 -0.64 -15.90
C VAL A 117 5.25 -1.91 -15.35
N ALA A 118 5.59 -1.92 -14.06
CA ALA A 118 6.16 -3.10 -13.41
C ALA A 118 5.22 -4.30 -13.45
N GLU A 119 5.80 -5.49 -13.25
CA GLU A 119 5.05 -6.72 -13.13
C GLU A 119 4.05 -6.63 -11.97
N VAL A 120 2.82 -7.05 -12.24
CA VAL A 120 1.72 -7.00 -11.30
C VAL A 120 1.48 -8.37 -10.68
N ASP A 121 1.15 -8.39 -9.40
CA ASP A 121 0.74 -9.60 -8.70
C ASP A 121 -0.70 -9.95 -9.09
N ALA A 122 -0.83 -10.75 -10.15
CA ALA A 122 -2.11 -11.21 -10.67
C ALA A 122 -2.92 -12.00 -9.62
N GLN A 123 -2.25 -12.70 -8.69
CA GLN A 123 -2.91 -13.44 -7.63
C GLN A 123 -3.51 -12.48 -6.60
N ALA A 124 -2.76 -11.47 -6.16
CA ALA A 124 -3.25 -10.46 -5.23
C ALA A 124 -4.47 -9.71 -5.81
N ILE A 125 -4.42 -9.36 -7.11
CA ILE A 125 -5.55 -8.74 -7.81
C ILE A 125 -6.77 -9.65 -7.84
N ALA A 126 -6.59 -10.93 -8.21
CA ALA A 126 -7.70 -11.89 -8.27
C ALA A 126 -8.35 -12.09 -6.89
N GLN A 127 -7.54 -12.16 -5.83
CA GLN A 127 -8.04 -12.28 -4.45
C GLN A 127 -8.79 -11.02 -4.00
N ALA A 128 -8.27 -9.83 -4.29
CA ALA A 128 -8.93 -8.57 -3.95
C ALA A 128 -10.29 -8.41 -4.68
N VAL A 129 -10.33 -8.76 -5.96
CA VAL A 129 -11.58 -8.73 -6.75
C VAL A 129 -12.57 -9.78 -6.26
N ALA A 130 -12.10 -11.00 -5.94
CA ALA A 130 -12.97 -12.05 -5.41
C ALA A 130 -13.53 -11.71 -4.02
N ALA A 131 -12.77 -10.99 -3.19
CA ALA A 131 -13.24 -10.49 -1.91
C ALA A 131 -14.25 -9.35 -2.05
N GLY A 132 -14.25 -8.63 -3.18
CA GLY A 132 -15.16 -7.52 -3.46
C GLY A 132 -14.85 -6.22 -2.69
N ALA A 133 -13.91 -6.26 -1.74
CA ALA A 133 -13.43 -5.12 -0.99
C ALA A 133 -11.97 -5.35 -0.54
N CYS A 134 -11.15 -4.30 -0.60
CA CYS A 134 -9.80 -4.33 -0.06
C CYS A 134 -9.28 -2.92 0.24
N GLU A 135 -8.29 -2.84 1.12
CA GLU A 135 -7.61 -1.61 1.50
C GLU A 135 -6.09 -1.83 1.46
N ALA A 136 -5.38 -0.95 0.77
CA ALA A 136 -3.93 -0.88 0.65
C ALA A 136 -3.24 -2.21 0.24
N VAL A 137 -3.88 -3.03 -0.60
CA VAL A 137 -3.27 -4.29 -1.07
C VAL A 137 -2.19 -3.98 -2.11
N VAL A 138 -0.94 -4.33 -1.83
CA VAL A 138 0.16 -4.13 -2.79
C VAL A 138 0.01 -5.09 -3.96
N VAL A 139 -0.13 -4.53 -5.16
CA VAL A 139 -0.34 -5.28 -6.42
C VAL A 139 0.79 -5.12 -7.42
N ALA A 140 1.76 -4.23 -7.18
CA ALA A 140 2.99 -4.15 -7.97
C ALA A 140 4.15 -3.62 -7.10
N ARG A 141 5.36 -4.08 -7.38
CA ARG A 141 6.59 -3.68 -6.68
C ARG A 141 7.69 -3.33 -7.66
N GLY A 142 8.42 -2.25 -7.36
CA GLY A 142 9.66 -1.92 -8.03
C GLY A 142 10.78 -2.84 -7.56
N VAL A 143 11.88 -2.85 -8.32
CA VAL A 143 13.13 -3.50 -7.93
C VAL A 143 14.04 -2.44 -7.33
N PRO A 144 14.41 -2.54 -6.03
CA PRO A 144 15.29 -1.54 -5.42
C PRO A 144 16.69 -1.59 -6.03
N ALA A 145 17.34 -0.42 -6.12
CA ALA A 145 18.76 -0.35 -6.45
C ALA A 145 19.59 -0.94 -5.30
N GLN A 146 20.72 -1.55 -5.63
CA GLN A 146 21.68 -2.09 -4.66
C GLN A 146 23.02 -1.41 -4.87
N ASP A 147 23.50 -0.70 -3.86
CA ASP A 147 24.80 -0.04 -3.94
C ASP A 147 25.94 -1.06 -3.99
N GLY A 148 27.04 -0.64 -4.61
CA GLY A 148 28.28 -1.39 -4.64
C GLY A 148 28.98 -1.36 -3.28
N HIS A 149 29.85 -2.34 -3.05
CA HIS A 149 30.72 -2.39 -1.88
C HIS A 149 32.03 -1.69 -2.21
N ASP A 150 32.52 -0.89 -1.27
CA ASP A 150 33.81 -0.22 -1.36
C ASP A 150 34.95 -1.24 -1.45
N ALA A 151 36.11 -0.79 -1.92
CA ALA A 151 37.31 -1.59 -1.87
C ALA A 151 37.71 -1.84 -0.41
N GLU A 152 37.82 -3.11 -0.02
CA GLU A 152 38.20 -3.49 1.34
C GLU A 152 39.67 -3.91 1.37
N PHE A 153 40.35 -3.55 2.44
CA PHE A 153 41.72 -3.95 2.69
C PHE A 153 41.78 -4.92 3.87
N GLU A 154 42.09 -6.16 3.56
CA GLU A 154 42.22 -7.24 4.54
C GLU A 154 43.68 -7.37 4.95
N GLU A 155 43.98 -7.06 6.21
CA GLU A 155 45.30 -7.30 6.79
C GLU A 155 45.55 -8.81 6.89
N LEU A 156 46.68 -9.27 6.35
CA LEU A 156 47.07 -10.69 6.33
C LEU A 156 48.11 -11.03 7.40
N ILE A 157 48.52 -10.03 8.18
CA ILE A 157 49.46 -10.18 9.29
C ILE A 157 48.73 -10.17 10.63
N PRO A 158 49.32 -10.72 11.71
CA PRO A 158 48.74 -10.64 13.03
C PRO A 158 48.52 -9.19 13.44
N ALA A 159 47.38 -8.92 14.08
CA ALA A 159 47.09 -7.61 14.64
C ALA A 159 48.25 -7.15 15.53
N ALA A 160 48.60 -5.86 15.41
CA ALA A 160 49.65 -5.29 16.23
C ALA A 160 49.34 -5.53 17.72
N PRO A 161 50.31 -5.95 18.54
CA PRO A 161 50.10 -6.18 19.96
C PRO A 161 49.62 -4.89 20.63
N ASP A 162 48.68 -5.01 21.57
CA ASP A 162 48.15 -3.87 22.33
C ASP A 162 49.28 -3.20 23.13
N ARG A 163 49.59 -1.95 22.78
CA ARG A 163 50.62 -1.13 23.41
C ARG A 163 50.04 -0.15 24.43
N THR A 164 48.79 -0.32 24.83
CA THR A 164 48.17 0.53 25.85
C THR A 164 48.97 0.43 27.15
N PRO A 165 49.47 1.56 27.70
CA PRO A 165 50.29 1.54 28.90
C PRO A 165 49.55 0.90 30.07
N ARG A 166 50.08 -0.20 30.61
CA ARG A 166 49.54 -0.84 31.80
C ARG A 166 50.17 -0.23 33.05
N VAL A 167 49.33 0.27 33.95
CA VAL A 167 49.73 0.80 35.25
C VAL A 167 49.78 -0.35 36.25
N ASP A 168 50.89 -0.51 36.94
CA ASP A 168 51.03 -1.51 38.00
C ASP A 168 50.30 -1.11 39.30
N GLU A 169 50.28 -2.00 40.27
CA GLU A 169 49.63 -1.78 41.58
C GLU A 169 50.23 -0.59 42.36
N ASN A 170 51.41 -0.11 41.97
CA ASN A 170 52.12 1.00 42.58
C ASN A 170 51.99 2.32 41.79
N GLY A 171 51.22 2.33 40.70
CA GLY A 171 51.01 3.52 39.87
C GLY A 171 52.12 3.80 38.85
N PHE A 172 53.06 2.87 38.66
CA PHE A 172 54.14 3.00 37.68
C PHE A 172 53.79 2.29 36.36
N ILE A 173 54.30 2.86 35.26
CA ILE A 173 54.16 2.31 33.90
C ILE A 173 55.55 1.88 33.45
N ASP A 174 55.75 0.59 33.17
CA ASP A 174 56.98 0.10 32.53
C ASP A 174 56.86 0.16 31.00
N TYR A 175 57.58 1.11 30.42
CA TYR A 175 57.64 1.32 28.97
C TYR A 175 58.50 0.27 28.23
N ARG A 176 59.20 -0.62 28.93
CA ARG A 176 60.08 -1.65 28.32
C ARG A 176 59.35 -2.95 27.98
N GLU A 177 58.19 -3.20 28.58
CA GLU A 177 57.42 -4.45 28.38
C GLU A 177 56.57 -4.47 27.10
N HIS A 178 56.49 -3.34 26.39
CA HIS A 178 55.59 -3.17 25.24
C HIS A 178 56.38 -3.17 23.93
N GLY A 179 56.76 -4.34 23.42
CA GLY A 179 57.75 -4.36 22.33
C GLY A 179 57.83 -5.59 21.45
N GLU A 180 56.78 -6.40 21.30
CA GLU A 180 56.77 -7.35 20.18
C GLU A 180 56.55 -6.56 18.88
N ILE A 181 57.59 -6.53 18.04
CA ILE A 181 57.52 -5.99 16.68
C ILE A 181 57.15 -7.15 15.77
N VAL A 182 56.06 -7.02 15.03
CA VAL A 182 55.67 -8.00 14.02
C VAL A 182 56.75 -8.01 12.93
N MET A 183 57.57 -9.07 12.90
CA MET A 183 58.58 -9.27 11.87
C MET A 183 57.99 -10.02 10.68
N VAL A 184 58.19 -9.50 9.49
CA VAL A 184 57.78 -10.12 8.22
C VAL A 184 59.02 -10.34 7.35
N HIS A 185 58.99 -11.39 6.52
CA HIS A 185 60.08 -11.68 5.58
C HIS A 185 59.87 -10.93 4.27
N THR A 186 60.94 -10.69 3.51
CA THR A 186 60.84 -10.13 2.16
C THR A 186 59.93 -11.00 1.28
N GLY A 187 58.95 -10.38 0.62
CA GLY A 187 57.95 -11.06 -0.21
C GLY A 187 56.74 -11.61 0.57
N ALA A 188 56.66 -11.39 1.88
CA ALA A 188 55.46 -11.72 2.65
C ALA A 188 54.27 -10.85 2.24
N LEU A 189 53.09 -11.46 2.11
CA LEU A 189 51.85 -10.76 1.84
C LEU A 189 51.38 -10.04 3.11
N LEU A 190 51.31 -8.70 3.07
CA LEU A 190 50.91 -7.90 4.22
C LEU A 190 49.42 -7.61 4.25
N MET A 191 48.86 -7.35 3.07
CA MET A 191 47.48 -6.90 2.92
C MET A 191 46.92 -7.41 1.59
N ARG A 192 45.65 -7.80 1.59
CA ARG A 192 44.89 -8.17 0.39
C ARG A 192 43.82 -7.11 0.15
N ARG A 193 43.87 -6.46 -1.02
CA ARG A 193 42.78 -5.60 -1.49
C ARG A 193 41.69 -6.44 -2.13
N ARG A 194 40.46 -6.31 -1.65
CA ARG A 194 39.24 -6.74 -2.32
C ARG A 194 38.75 -5.55 -3.15
N PRO A 195 38.62 -5.68 -4.48
CA PRO A 195 38.22 -4.57 -5.33
C PRO A 195 36.80 -4.11 -5.02
N ALA A 196 36.51 -2.83 -5.26
CA ALA A 196 35.15 -2.32 -5.15
C ALA A 196 34.22 -3.01 -6.16
N THR A 197 32.93 -3.12 -5.83
CA THR A 197 31.91 -3.63 -6.74
C THR A 197 31.10 -2.51 -7.34
N LEU A 198 30.62 -2.72 -8.57
CA LEU A 198 29.58 -1.87 -9.13
C LEU A 198 28.27 -2.11 -8.38
N GLY A 199 27.46 -1.06 -8.25
CA GLY A 199 26.07 -1.21 -7.82
C GLY A 199 25.18 -1.77 -8.95
N VAL A 200 24.03 -2.32 -8.56
CA VAL A 200 23.00 -2.83 -9.47
C VAL A 200 21.83 -1.85 -9.51
N ALA A 201 21.57 -1.28 -10.68
CA ALA A 201 20.46 -0.36 -10.87
C ALA A 201 19.11 -1.05 -10.59
N GLY A 202 18.22 -0.30 -9.93
CA GLY A 202 16.84 -0.70 -9.71
C GLY A 202 15.89 -0.15 -10.75
N VAL A 203 14.59 -0.42 -10.59
CA VAL A 203 13.52 0.16 -11.41
C VAL A 203 12.27 0.39 -10.56
N THR A 204 11.65 1.55 -10.67
CA THR A 204 10.39 1.88 -9.97
C THR A 204 9.21 1.15 -10.60
N VAL A 205 8.03 1.18 -9.94
CA VAL A 205 6.80 0.61 -10.53
C VAL A 205 6.35 1.30 -11.81
N ARG A 206 6.85 2.51 -12.06
CA ARG A 206 6.60 3.30 -13.28
C ARG A 206 7.57 2.99 -14.41
N GLY A 207 8.58 2.14 -14.17
CA GLY A 207 9.63 1.83 -15.13
C GLY A 207 10.79 2.84 -15.14
N GLU A 208 10.88 3.72 -14.14
CA GLU A 208 11.98 4.69 -14.04
C GLU A 208 13.21 4.01 -13.43
N PRO A 209 14.41 4.16 -14.02
CA PRO A 209 15.62 3.55 -13.48
C PRO A 209 16.04 4.21 -12.17
N LEU A 210 16.41 3.40 -11.18
CA LEU A 210 17.03 3.84 -9.94
C LEU A 210 18.53 3.62 -10.04
N LEU A 211 19.29 4.70 -9.93
CA LEU A 211 20.75 4.65 -9.98
C LEU A 211 21.28 4.04 -8.69
N ALA A 212 22.17 3.07 -8.83
CA ALA A 212 22.97 2.56 -7.73
C ALA A 212 24.31 3.31 -7.66
N GLN A 213 24.82 3.48 -6.44
CA GLN A 213 26.14 4.06 -6.24
C GLN A 213 27.19 2.96 -6.42
N PRO A 214 28.24 3.17 -7.25
CA PRO A 214 29.38 2.26 -7.26
C PRO A 214 30.14 2.39 -5.95
N GLY A 215 30.74 1.28 -5.49
CA GLY A 215 31.64 1.32 -4.36
C GLY A 215 32.86 2.19 -4.64
N LEU A 216 33.40 2.82 -3.60
CA LEU A 216 34.62 3.61 -3.65
C LEU A 216 35.81 2.69 -3.91
N ASP A 217 36.44 2.87 -5.07
CA ASP A 217 37.59 2.06 -5.46
C ASP A 217 38.90 2.69 -5.01
N GLU A 218 39.16 2.63 -3.70
CA GLU A 218 40.41 3.15 -3.13
C GLU A 218 41.61 2.28 -3.57
N PRO A 219 42.65 2.89 -4.18
CA PRO A 219 43.87 2.18 -4.53
C PRO A 219 44.81 2.05 -3.32
N PHE A 220 45.80 1.17 -3.42
CA PHE A 220 46.95 1.24 -2.53
C PHE A 220 47.64 2.60 -2.64
N ALA A 221 48.20 3.10 -1.53
CA ALA A 221 48.98 4.32 -1.54
C ALA A 221 50.09 4.25 -2.60
N ALA A 222 50.21 5.29 -3.43
CA ALA A 222 51.10 5.32 -4.59
C ALA A 222 52.60 5.13 -4.25
N GLN A 223 52.97 5.29 -2.98
CA GLN A 223 54.34 5.17 -2.49
C GLN A 223 54.65 3.78 -1.89
N LEU A 224 53.67 2.87 -1.85
CA LEU A 224 53.90 1.50 -1.41
C LEU A 224 54.71 0.76 -2.49
N THR A 225 55.97 0.49 -2.16
CA THR A 225 56.86 -0.38 -2.93
C THR A 225 56.88 -1.72 -2.22
N GLY A 226 56.11 -2.67 -2.74
CA GLY A 226 55.97 -4.03 -2.22
C GLY A 226 55.94 -5.03 -3.35
#